data_AF-A0A1F5KA42-F1
#
_entry.id   AF-A0A1F5KA42-F1
#
_cell.length_a   1.000
_cell.length_b   1.000
_cell.length_c   1.000
_cell.angle_alpha   90.00
_cell.angle_beta   90.00
_cell.angle_gamma   90.00
#
_symmetry.space_group_name_H-M   'P 1'
#
loop_
_entity.id
_entity.type
_entity.pdbx_description
1 polymer ?
#
loop_
_entity_poly.entity_id
_entity_poly.type
_entity_poly.pdbx_seq_one_letter_code
_entity_poly.pdbx_strand_id
1 'polypeptide(L)' 'MESFFTKSWLRVLSGLFTNLAAGSFALVVITPNFIGIDNFTTLLTLTSDIVLGIVFITIAERLDKGVSYERDFS' A
#
# COMPACT_ATOMS: atom_id res chain seq x y z
N MET A 1 -17.17 13.24 21.79
CA MET A 1 -17.05 13.79 20.43
C MET A 1 -15.73 13.41 19.73
N GLU A 2 -14.97 12.41 20.20
CA GLU A 2 -13.64 12.11 19.63
C GLU A 2 -13.61 11.00 18.57
N SER A 3 -14.65 10.16 18.47
CA SER A 3 -14.64 8.97 17.58
C SER A 3 -14.76 9.28 16.07
N PHE A 4 -15.42 10.38 15.69
CA PHE A 4 -15.74 10.65 14.28
C PHE A 4 -14.53 11.11 13.45
N PHE A 5 -13.61 11.86 14.08
CA PHE A 5 -12.39 12.34 13.43
C PHE A 5 -11.41 11.19 13.19
N THR A 6 -11.30 10.24 14.12
CA THR A 6 -10.45 9.05 13.99
C THR A 6 -10.92 8.16 12.84
N LYS A 7 -12.24 7.92 12.73
CA LYS A 7 -12.82 7.07 11.66
C LYS A 7 -12.60 7.63 10.26
N SER A 8 -12.80 8.94 10.07
CA SER A 8 -12.59 9.57 8.75
C SER A 8 -11.12 9.59 8.36
N TRP A 9 -10.23 9.85 9.32
CA TRP A 9 -8.79 9.88 9.06
C TRP A 9 -8.23 8.48 8.72
N LEU A 10 -8.64 7.44 9.45
CA LEU A 10 -8.24 6.06 9.18
C LEU A 10 -8.64 5.60 7.77
N ARG A 11 -9.83 5.98 7.31
CA ARG A 11 -10.31 5.67 5.95
C ARG A 11 -9.50 6.41 4.87
N VAL A 12 -9.21 7.70 5.08
CA VAL A 12 -8.36 8.48 4.16
C VAL A 12 -6.95 7.87 4.09
N LEU A 13 -6.40 7.46 5.23
CA LEU A 13 -5.08 6.85 5.31
C LEU A 13 -5.04 5.50 4.59
N SER A 14 -6.05 4.65 4.78
CA SER A 14 -6.20 3.38 4.05
C SER A 14 -6.23 3.59 2.53
N GLY A 15 -7.00 4.57 2.06
CA GLY A 15 -7.05 4.92 0.63
C GLY A 15 -5.71 5.42 0.10
N LEU A 16 -4.97 6.22 0.89
CA LEU A 16 -3.64 6.70 0.52
C LEU A 16 -2.63 5.55 0.40
N PHE A 17 -2.63 4.61 1.35
CA PHE A 17 -1.77 3.43 1.29
C PHE A 17 -2.14 2.50 0.12
N THR A 18 -3.42 2.38 -0.21
CA THR A 18 -3.88 1.61 -1.38
C THR A 18 -3.36 2.23 -2.69
N ASN A 19 -3.45 3.55 -2.84
CA ASN A 19 -2.90 4.24 -4.01
C ASN A 19 -1.38 4.16 -4.07
N LEU A 20 -0.70 4.25 -2.93
CA LEU A 20 0.76 4.13 -2.87
C LEU A 20 1.21 2.73 -3.28
N ALA A 21 0.49 1.69 -2.85
CA ALA A 21 0.73 0.34 -3.30
C ALA A 21 0.53 0.17 -4.81
N ALA A 22 -0.57 0.70 -5.35
CA ALA A 22 -0.83 0.67 -6.78
C ALA A 22 0.28 1.38 -7.57
N GLY A 23 0.80 2.50 -7.06
CA GLY A 23 1.98 3.17 -7.60
C GLY A 23 3.24 2.29 -7.60
N SER A 24 3.53 1.61 -6.49
CA SER A 24 4.67 0.68 -6.41
C SER A 24 4.56 -0.48 -7.39
N PHE A 25 3.38 -1.10 -7.53
CA PHE A 25 3.17 -2.14 -8.53
C PHE A 25 3.22 -1.60 -9.96
N ALA A 26 2.72 -0.39 -10.19
CA ALA A 26 2.83 0.26 -11.49
C ALA A 26 4.30 0.51 -11.86
N LEU A 27 5.15 0.91 -10.90
CA LEU A 27 6.60 1.04 -11.15
C LEU A 27 7.21 -0.30 -11.56
N VAL A 28 6.89 -1.40 -10.87
CA VAL A 28 7.36 -2.75 -11.22
C VAL A 28 6.97 -3.14 -12.65
N VAL A 29 5.76 -2.78 -13.08
CA VAL A 29 5.24 -3.11 -14.43
C VAL A 29 5.78 -2.16 -15.50
N ILE A 30 5.96 -0.88 -15.17
CA ILE A 30 6.43 0.17 -16.09
C ILE A 30 7.95 0.09 -16.25
N THR A 31 8.70 -0.42 -15.26
CA THR A 31 10.14 -0.65 -15.37
C THR A 31 10.38 -1.59 -16.55
N PRO A 32 10.86 -1.07 -17.68
CA PRO A 32 10.86 -1.81 -18.91
C PRO A 32 12.03 -2.79 -18.92
N ASN A 33 11.81 -3.95 -19.53
CA ASN A 33 12.80 -4.98 -19.83
C ASN A 33 13.35 -5.79 -18.64
N PHE A 34 12.67 -6.89 -18.33
CA PHE A 34 13.32 -8.09 -17.77
C PHE A 34 14.51 -8.57 -18.63
N ILE A 35 14.56 -8.16 -19.90
CA ILE A 35 15.64 -8.40 -20.86
C ILE A 35 16.90 -7.57 -20.54
N GLY A 36 16.77 -6.49 -19.76
CA GLY A 36 17.85 -5.60 -19.33
C GLY A 36 18.15 -5.68 -17.83
N ILE A 37 17.68 -6.74 -17.14
CA ILE A 37 18.14 -7.06 -15.78
C ILE A 37 19.52 -7.71 -15.90
N ASP A 38 20.49 -6.90 -16.26
CA ASP A 38 21.91 -7.24 -16.30
C ASP A 38 22.62 -6.85 -14.98
N ASN A 39 21.98 -6.00 -14.18
CA ASN A 39 22.52 -5.48 -12.94
C ASN A 39 21.69 -5.88 -11.71
N PHE A 40 22.40 -6.32 -10.67
CA PHE A 40 21.84 -6.70 -9.36
C PHE A 40 21.08 -5.53 -8.69
N THR A 41 21.49 -4.29 -8.95
CA THR A 41 20.82 -3.09 -8.45
C THR A 41 19.39 -2.96 -8.99
N THR A 42 19.17 -3.22 -10.29
CA THR A 42 17.84 -3.16 -10.91
C THR A 42 16.92 -4.23 -10.33
N LEU A 43 17.45 -5.43 -10.10
CA LEU A 43 16.72 -6.53 -9.45
C LEU A 43 16.34 -6.18 -8.00
N LEU A 44 17.25 -5.54 -7.25
CA LEU A 44 16.98 -5.06 -5.89
C LEU A 44 15.89 -3.98 -5.89
N THR A 45 15.92 -3.03 -6.82
CA THR A 45 14.89 -1.98 -6.92
C THR A 45 13.52 -2.57 -7.23
N LEU A 46 13.42 -3.48 -8.20
CA LEU A 46 12.19 -4.22 -8.51
C LEU A 46 11.67 -4.99 -7.28
N THR A 47 12.56 -5.68 -6.59
CA THR A 47 12.21 -6.43 -5.38
C THR A 47 11.73 -5.49 -4.27
N SER A 48 12.39 -4.35 -4.06
CA SER A 48 11.98 -3.36 -3.06
C SER A 48 10.63 -2.75 -3.40
N ASP A 49 10.35 -2.46 -4.68
CA ASP A 49 9.07 -1.90 -5.09
C ASP A 49 7.92 -2.89 -4.87
N ILE A 50 8.13 -4.19 -5.16
CA ILE A 50 7.17 -5.25 -4.85
C ILE A 50 6.93 -5.35 -3.34
N VAL A 51 8.01 -5.39 -2.54
CA VAL A 51 7.92 -5.49 -1.08
C VAL A 51 7.19 -4.29 -0.49
N LEU A 52 7.50 -3.08 -0.96
CA LEU A 52 6.82 -1.85 -0.53
C LEU A 52 5.34 -1.87 -0.90
N GLY A 53 4.99 -2.31 -2.11
CA GLY A 53 3.59 -2.48 -2.52
C GLY A 53 2.81 -3.42 -1.60
N ILE A 54 3.40 -4.56 -1.22
CA ILE A 54 2.80 -5.52 -0.28
C ILE A 54 2.63 -4.90 1.12
N VAL A 55 3.65 -4.20 1.61
CA VAL A 55 3.60 -3.51 2.91
C VAL A 55 2.49 -2.47 2.93
N PHE A 56 2.37 -1.66 1.88
CA PHE A 56 1.34 -0.63 1.79
C PHE A 56 -0.07 -1.22 1.73
N ILE A 57 -0.31 -2.29 0.96
CA ILE A 57 -1.61 -3.01 0.99
C ILE A 57 -1.91 -3.56 2.37
N THR A 58 -0.92 -4.17 3.03
CA THR A 58 -1.11 -4.75 4.37
C THR A 58 -1.48 -3.70 5.39
N ILE A 59 -0.86 -2.52 5.32
CA ILE A 59 -1.20 -1.38 6.18
C ILE A 59 -2.62 -0.88 5.87
N ALA A 60 -2.97 -0.71 4.59
CA ALA A 60 -4.31 -0.30 4.18
C ALA A 60 -5.38 -1.26 4.70
N GLU A 61 -5.19 -2.57 4.51
CA GLU A 61 -6.11 -3.61 4.98
C GLU A 61 -6.31 -3.57 6.50
N ARG A 62 -5.22 -3.38 7.27
CA ARG A 62 -5.30 -3.27 8.73
C ARG A 62 -6.04 -2.02 9.18
N LEU A 63 -5.82 -0.89 8.51
CA LEU A 63 -6.53 0.35 8.79
C LEU A 63 -8.03 0.21 8.50
N ASP A 64 -8.39 -0.44 7.39
CA ASP A 64 -9.79 -0.65 7.00
C ASP A 64 -10.52 -1.67 7.89
N LYS A 65 -9.81 -2.71 8.35
CA LYS A 65 -10.30 -3.63 9.40
C LYS A 65 -10.55 -2.90 10.71
N GLY A 66 -9.65 -2.00 11.13
CA GLY A 66 -9.86 -1.15 12.31
C GLY A 66 -11.11 -0.29 12.19
N VAL A 67 -11.38 0.27 11.01
CA VAL A 67 -12.62 1.01 10.73
C VAL A 67 -13.86 0.12 10.76
N SER A 68 -13.78 -1.14 10.30
CA SER A 68 -14.93 -2.04 10.29
C SER A 68 -15.26 -2.64 11.66
N TYR A 69 -14.27 -3.01 12.47
CA TYR A 69 -14.51 -3.50 13.84
C TYR A 69 -15.27 -2.50 14.72
N GLU A 70 -15.02 -1.20 14.57
CA GLU A 70 -15.73 -0.15 15.31
C GLU A 70 -17.11 0.21 14.74
N ARG A 71 -17.50 -0.32 13.56
CA ARG A 71 -18.87 -0.19 13.03
C ARG A 71 -19.81 -1.24 13.58
N ASP A 72 -19.31 -2.44 13.86
CA ASP A 72 -20.13 -3.55 14.38
C ASP A 72 -20.45 -3.41 15.88
N PHE A 73 -19.77 -2.50 16.59
CA PHE A 73 -19.92 -2.24 18.03
C PHE A 73 -20.49 -0.85 18.37
N SER A 74 -20.91 -0.06 17.37
CA SER A 74 -21.51 1.27 17.53
C SER A 74 -22.97 1.29 17.10
#